data_AF-A0A5C7JE19-F1
#
_entry.id   AF-A0A5C7JE19-F1
#
_cell.length_a   1.000
_cell.length_b   1.000
_cell.length_c   1.000
_cell.angle_alpha   90.00
_cell.angle_beta   90.00
_cell.angle_gamma   90.00
#
_symmetry.space_group_name_H-M   'P 1'
#
loop_
_entity.id
_entity.type
_entity.pdbx_description
1 polymer ?
#
loop_
_entity_poly.entity_id
_entity_poly.type
_entity_poly.pdbx_seq_one_letter_code
_entity_poly.pdbx_strand_id
1 'polypeptide(L)'
;MKGIQVQIKDYKVANTFDMIKATLKFITLGKDLELSDTELYTLTYFVINGFNTITREDLITTKIIKTKNGVSNMVSKFRRMGILKKEHHKEVISPEYNIPSKDIDAIKIDLIIKK
;
A
#
# COMPACT_ATOMS: atom_id res chain seq x y z
N MET A 1 -23.53 17.62 23.27
CA MET A 1 -23.42 16.27 22.67
C MET A 1 -22.17 15.61 23.23
N LYS A 2 -22.28 14.45 23.92
CA LYS A 2 -21.13 13.78 24.54
C LYS A 2 -20.46 12.87 23.49
N GLY A 3 -19.37 13.34 22.90
CA GLY A 3 -18.50 12.51 22.07
C GLY A 3 -17.68 11.58 22.96
N ILE A 4 -17.71 10.28 22.70
CA ILE A 4 -16.84 9.31 23.38
C ILE A 4 -15.46 9.41 22.72
N GLN A 5 -14.49 9.94 23.45
CA GLN A 5 -13.09 9.94 23.03
C GLN A 5 -12.53 8.55 23.34
N VAL A 6 -12.46 7.69 22.33
CA VAL A 6 -11.84 6.37 22.47
C VAL A 6 -10.33 6.57 22.49
N GLN A 7 -9.67 6.21 23.60
CA GLN A 7 -8.21 6.16 23.65
C GLN A 7 -7.73 5.05 22.72
N ILE A 8 -6.95 5.46 21.72
CA ILE A 8 -6.43 4.61 20.66
C ILE A 8 -5.24 3.85 21.23
N LYS A 9 -5.29 2.52 21.15
CA LYS A 9 -4.11 1.69 21.38
C LYS A 9 -3.13 1.95 20.26
N ASP A 10 -1.91 2.38 20.59
CA ASP A 10 -0.80 2.39 19.64
C ASP A 10 -0.64 0.97 19.07
N TYR A 11 -0.95 0.81 17.78
CA TYR A 11 -0.64 -0.43 17.08
C TYR A 11 0.87 -0.46 16.86
N LYS A 12 1.61 -0.99 17.83
CA LYS A 12 3.01 -1.39 17.65
C LYS A 12 3.05 -2.58 16.71
N VAL A 13 3.06 -2.31 15.42
CA VAL A 13 3.33 -3.33 14.41
C VAL A 13 4.85 -3.53 14.39
N ALA A 14 5.31 -4.78 14.49
CA ALA A 14 6.71 -5.10 14.77
C ALA A 14 7.69 -4.78 13.61
N ASN A 15 7.20 -4.52 12.39
CA ASN A 15 8.04 -4.17 11.24
C ASN A 15 7.38 -3.10 10.35
N THR A 16 8.22 -2.31 9.66
CA THR A 16 7.81 -1.25 8.72
C THR A 16 6.95 -1.76 7.56
N PHE A 17 7.14 -3.02 7.14
CA PHE A 17 6.38 -3.64 6.06
C PHE A 17 4.89 -3.77 6.41
N ASP A 18 4.58 -4.35 7.57
CA ASP A 18 3.21 -4.55 8.03
C ASP A 18 2.52 -3.22 8.36
N MET A 19 3.29 -2.21 8.79
CA MET A 19 2.79 -0.84 8.94
C MET A 19 2.33 -0.27 7.59
N ILE A 20 3.22 -0.27 6.59
CA ILE A 20 2.90 0.24 5.26
C ILE A 20 1.74 -0.58 4.66
N LYS A 21 1.73 -1.90 4.83
CA LYS A 21 0.64 -2.78 4.38
C LYS A 21 -0.70 -2.39 5.00
N ALA A 22 -0.75 -2.14 6.32
CA ALA A 22 -1.95 -1.72 7.01
C ALA A 22 -2.42 -0.34 6.55
N THR A 23 -1.51 0.63 6.42
CA THR A 23 -1.82 1.98 5.94
C THR A 23 -2.39 1.95 4.53
N LEU A 24 -1.76 1.20 3.62
CA LEU A 24 -2.26 1.01 2.25
C LEU A 24 -3.65 0.39 2.24
N LYS A 25 -3.92 -0.59 3.12
CA LYS A 25 -5.26 -1.19 3.25
C LYS A 25 -6.31 -0.15 3.64
N PHE A 26 -6.01 0.73 4.58
CA PHE A 26 -6.94 1.79 4.96
C PHE A 26 -7.16 2.82 3.84
N ILE A 27 -6.10 3.19 3.12
CA ILE A 27 -6.19 4.10 1.98
C ILE A 27 -7.05 3.49 0.87
N THR A 28 -6.86 2.22 0.54
CA THR A 28 -7.63 1.55 -0.53
C THR A 28 -9.09 1.36 -0.12
N LEU A 29 -9.38 1.00 1.13
CA LEU A 29 -10.74 0.96 1.66
C LEU A 29 -11.44 2.32 1.61
N GLY A 30 -10.73 3.41 1.92
CA GLY A 30 -11.27 4.77 1.82
C GLY A 30 -11.62 5.20 0.39
N LYS A 31 -11.15 4.46 -0.63
CA LYS A 31 -11.39 4.70 -2.06
C LYS A 31 -12.29 3.65 -2.71
N ASP A 32 -12.93 2.78 -1.92
CA ASP A 32 -13.75 1.67 -2.41
C ASP A 32 -12.96 0.70 -3.32
N LEU A 33 -11.66 0.55 -3.05
CA LEU A 33 -10.77 -0.37 -3.74
C LEU A 33 -10.41 -1.53 -2.82
N GLU A 34 -10.95 -2.72 -3.12
CA GLU A 34 -10.56 -3.94 -2.43
C GLU A 34 -9.35 -4.58 -3.11
N LEU A 35 -8.22 -4.59 -2.39
CA LEU A 35 -7.04 -5.36 -2.77
C LEU A 35 -7.04 -6.71 -2.04
N SER A 36 -6.79 -7.78 -2.79
CA SER A 36 -6.44 -9.08 -2.21
C SER A 36 -5.14 -8.98 -1.40
N ASP A 37 -4.90 -9.95 -0.51
CA ASP A 37 -3.67 -9.96 0.29
C ASP A 37 -2.40 -9.93 -0.58
N THR A 38 -2.38 -10.64 -1.71
CA THR A 38 -1.26 -10.65 -2.65
C THR A 38 -1.03 -9.29 -3.30
N GLU A 39 -2.11 -8.61 -3.69
CA GLU A 39 -2.05 -7.27 -4.25
C GLU A 39 -1.52 -6.28 -3.23
N LEU A 40 -2.05 -6.31 -2.01
CA LEU A 40 -1.62 -5.44 -0.94
C LEU A 40 -0.14 -5.68 -0.58
N TYR A 41 0.30 -6.94 -0.57
CA TYR A 41 1.72 -7.31 -0.35
C TYR A 41 2.62 -6.78 -1.47
N THR A 42 2.18 -6.88 -2.72
CA THR A 42 2.93 -6.40 -3.89
C THR A 42 3.03 -4.88 -3.89
N LEU A 43 1.94 -4.18 -3.58
CA LEU A 43 1.95 -2.72 -3.46
C LEU A 43 2.86 -2.25 -2.33
N THR A 44 2.82 -2.92 -1.18
CA THR A 44 3.72 -2.64 -0.05
C THR A 44 5.18 -2.78 -0.46
N TYR A 45 5.51 -3.85 -1.20
CA TYR A 45 6.86 -4.07 -1.71
C TYR A 45 7.31 -2.97 -2.69
N PHE A 46 6.40 -2.50 -3.56
CA PHE A 46 6.66 -1.38 -4.48
C PHE A 46 6.92 -0.05 -3.76
N VAL A 47 6.17 0.23 -2.71
CA VAL A 47 6.33 1.46 -1.92
C VAL A 47 7.66 1.46 -1.16
N ILE A 48 8.04 0.33 -0.56
CA ILE A 48 9.26 0.24 0.25
C ILE A 48 10.52 0.33 -0.60
N ASN A 49 10.58 -0.43 -1.70
CA ASN A 49 11.80 -0.56 -2.50
C ASN A 49 11.86 0.46 -3.64
N GLY A 50 10.72 1.07 -3.99
CA GLY A 50 10.56 1.99 -5.11
C GLY A 50 10.12 1.26 -6.38
N PHE A 51 8.96 1.61 -6.95
CA PHE A 51 8.43 0.92 -8.12
C PHE A 51 9.39 0.87 -9.33
N ASN A 52 10.15 1.94 -9.57
CA ASN A 52 11.05 2.05 -10.73
C ASN A 52 12.43 1.41 -10.53
N THR A 53 12.77 0.95 -9.33
CA THR A 53 14.06 0.32 -9.02
C THR A 53 13.97 -1.21 -9.07
N ILE A 54 12.75 -1.76 -9.00
CA ILE A 54 12.48 -3.19 -8.89
C ILE A 54 12.29 -3.79 -10.28
N THR A 55 13.02 -4.87 -10.59
CA THR A 55 12.82 -5.62 -11.83
C THR A 55 11.65 -6.61 -11.71
N ARG A 56 11.14 -7.10 -12.85
CA ARG A 56 10.11 -8.15 -12.83
C ARG A 56 10.63 -9.44 -12.20
N GLU A 57 11.92 -9.72 -12.40
CA GLU A 57 12.63 -10.84 -11.81
C GLU A 57 12.68 -10.73 -10.28
N ASP A 58 12.93 -9.54 -9.72
CA ASP A 58 12.92 -9.31 -8.27
C ASP A 58 11.55 -9.60 -7.65
N LEU A 59 10.46 -9.25 -8.32
CA LEU A 59 9.11 -9.59 -7.84
C LEU A 59 8.86 -11.10 -7.84
N ILE A 60 9.49 -11.85 -8.73
CA ILE A 60 9.34 -13.30 -8.78
C ILE A 60 10.17 -13.97 -7.68
N THR A 61 11.36 -13.45 -7.38
CA THR A 61 12.23 -13.99 -6.32
C THR A 61 11.62 -13.80 -4.94
N THR A 62 10.79 -12.77 -4.71
CA THR A 62 10.01 -12.61 -3.48
C THR A 62 8.99 -13.74 -3.24
N LYS A 63 8.69 -14.56 -4.27
CA LYS A 63 7.63 -15.58 -4.29
C LYS A 63 6.22 -15.04 -4.08
N ILE A 64 6.03 -13.72 -4.02
CA ILE A 64 4.70 -13.08 -3.96
C ILE A 64 3.95 -13.33 -5.27
N ILE A 65 4.65 -13.14 -6.40
CA ILE A 65 4.11 -13.39 -7.74
C ILE A 65 4.94 -14.50 -8.40
N LYS A 66 4.28 -15.60 -8.75
CA LYS A 66 5.00 -16.81 -9.22
C LYS A 66 5.46 -16.75 -10.68
N THR A 67 4.94 -15.82 -11.49
CA THR A 67 5.19 -15.79 -12.94
C THR A 67 5.33 -14.36 -13.49
N LYS A 68 6.08 -14.22 -14.58
CA LYS A 68 6.24 -12.94 -15.32
C LYS A 68 4.90 -12.38 -15.82
N ASN A 69 4.00 -13.28 -16.26
CA ASN A 69 2.66 -12.90 -16.70
C ASN A 69 1.82 -12.39 -15.51
N GLY A 70 1.95 -13.03 -14.34
CA GLY A 70 1.32 -12.56 -13.10
C GLY A 70 1.76 -11.14 -12.75
N VAL A 71 3.06 -10.82 -12.89
CA VAL A 71 3.57 -9.46 -12.63
C VAL A 71 2.95 -8.45 -13.59
N SER A 72 2.90 -8.79 -14.89
CA SER A 72 2.34 -7.90 -15.92
C SER A 72 0.84 -7.66 -15.71
N ASN A 73 0.10 -8.69 -15.31
CA ASN A 73 -1.32 -8.60 -14.97
C ASN A 73 -1.53 -7.72 -13.73
N MET A 74 -0.68 -7.86 -12.71
CA MET A 74 -0.73 -7.07 -11.49
C MET A 74 -0.51 -5.58 -11.76
N VAL A 75 0.57 -5.25 -12.49
CA VAL A 75 0.87 -3.87 -12.90
C VAL A 75 -0.27 -3.28 -13.72
N SER A 76 -0.82 -4.06 -14.66
CA SER A 76 -1.95 -3.63 -15.48
C SER A 76 -3.22 -3.40 -14.65
N LYS A 77 -3.46 -4.22 -13.61
CA LYS A 77 -4.57 -4.01 -12.66
C LYS A 77 -4.35 -2.73 -11.85
N PHE A 78 -3.17 -2.53 -11.27
CA PHE A 78 -2.86 -1.31 -10.51
C PHE A 78 -2.98 -0.03 -11.34
N ARG A 79 -2.64 -0.10 -12.63
CA ARG A 79 -2.88 1.01 -13.56
C ARG A 79 -4.36 1.32 -13.73
N ARG A 80 -5.20 0.29 -13.92
CA ARG A 80 -6.67 0.44 -14.01
C ARG A 80 -7.29 0.98 -12.73
N MET A 81 -6.70 0.64 -11.57
CA MET A 81 -7.14 1.12 -10.26
C MET A 81 -6.61 2.52 -9.91
N GLY A 82 -5.80 3.15 -10.77
CA GLY A 82 -5.21 4.47 -10.50
C GLY A 82 -4.09 4.45 -9.44
N ILE A 83 -3.64 3.27 -9.01
CA ILE A 83 -2.52 3.10 -8.07
C ILE A 83 -1.19 3.41 -8.76
N LEU A 84 -1.07 3.00 -10.03
CA LEU A 84 0.03 3.38 -10.91
C LEU A 84 -0.46 4.38 -11.94
N LYS A 85 0.31 5.46 -12.13
CA LYS A 85 0.01 6.51 -13.09
C LYS A 85 1.24 6.90 -13.89
N LYS A 86 1.03 7.50 -15.06
CA LYS A 86 2.11 8.04 -15.88
C LYS A 86 2.38 9.49 -15.48
N GLU A 87 3.62 9.78 -15.11
CA GLU A 87 4.14 11.14 -14.91
C GLU A 87 5.40 11.31 -15.74
N HIS A 88 5.49 12.38 -16.54
CA HIS A 88 6.67 12.73 -17.33
C HIS A 88 7.28 11.55 -18.12
N HIS A 89 6.43 10.78 -18.82
CA HIS A 89 6.79 9.58 -19.59
C HIS A 89 7.29 8.36 -18.78
N LYS A 90 7.25 8.43 -17.44
CA LYS A 90 7.56 7.30 -16.55
C LYS A 90 6.31 6.86 -15.80
N GLU A 91 6.27 5.58 -15.45
CA GLU A 91 5.22 5.05 -14.59
C GLU A 91 5.66 5.22 -13.12
N VAL A 92 4.77 5.73 -12.27
CA VAL A 92 5.03 6.01 -10.86
C VAL A 92 3.85 5.57 -10.01
N ILE A 93 4.10 5.30 -8.73
CA ILE A 93 3.04 5.11 -7.74
C ILE A 93 2.34 6.45 -7.52
N SER A 94 1.01 6.46 -7.51
CA SER A 94 0.26 7.67 -7.19
C SER A 94 0.63 8.18 -5.78
N PRO A 95 0.83 9.50 -5.58
CA PRO A 95 1.30 10.08 -4.32
C PRO A 95 0.49 9.62 -3.09
N GLU A 96 -0.80 9.41 -3.26
CA GLU A 96 -1.72 8.90 -2.25
C GLU A 96 -1.38 7.50 -1.72
N TYR A 97 -0.66 6.67 -2.50
CA TYR A 97 -0.17 5.36 -2.07
C TYR A 97 1.36 5.35 -1.83
N ASN A 98 2.06 6.44 -2.16
CA ASN A 98 3.51 6.53 -2.01
C ASN A 98 3.87 6.99 -0.59
N ILE A 99 3.84 6.05 0.36
CA ILE A 99 4.09 6.33 1.78
C ILE A 99 5.61 6.38 2.02
N PRO A 100 6.18 7.50 2.51
CA PRO A 100 7.61 7.59 2.83
C PRO A 100 7.97 6.58 3.92
N SER A 101 8.79 5.59 3.61
CA SER A 101 9.16 4.52 4.55
C SER A 101 10.16 4.96 5.64
N LYS A 102 10.83 6.11 5.46
CA LYS A 102 11.85 6.64 6.38
C LYS A 102 11.29 7.33 7.62
N ASP A 103 9.97 7.59 7.67
CA ASP A 103 9.36 8.46 8.68
C ASP A 103 8.22 7.79 9.47
N ILE A 104 8.05 6.46 9.37
CA ILE A 104 6.94 5.75 10.01
C ILE A 104 7.40 5.04 11.28
N ASP A 105 7.31 5.74 12.42
CA ASP A 105 7.60 5.18 13.75
C ASP A 105 6.35 4.56 14.42
N ALA A 106 5.14 5.06 14.09
CA ALA A 106 3.87 4.56 14.62
C ALA A 106 2.69 4.89 13.66
N ILE A 107 1.65 4.06 13.67
CA ILE A 107 0.36 4.37 13.03
C ILE A 107 -0.65 4.71 14.12
N LYS A 108 -1.19 5.93 14.08
CA LYS A 108 -2.31 6.35 14.91
C LYS A 108 -3.59 6.36 14.07
N ILE A 109 -4.60 5.61 14.51
CA ILE A 109 -5.91 5.52 13.83
C ILE A 109 -6.94 6.29 14.66
N ASP A 110 -7.32 7.48 14.22
CA ASP A 110 -8.42 8.24 14.82
C ASP A 110 -9.76 7.87 14.14
N LEU A 111 -10.65 7.18 14.85
CA LEU A 111 -11.96 6.75 14.35
C LEU A 111 -13.05 7.67 14.88
N ILE A 112 -13.64 8.51 14.00
CA ILE A 112 -14.74 9.40 14.35
C ILE A 112 -16.06 8.76 13.93
N ILE A 113 -16.78 8.18 14.89
CA ILE A 113 -18.14 7.68 14.66
C ILE A 113 -19.12 8.84 14.86
N LYS A 114 -19.69 9.35 13.77
CA LYS A 114 -20.83 10.28 13.83
C LYS A 114 -22.12 9.44 13.87
N LYS A 115 -22.97 9.75 14.85
CA LYS A 115 -24.30 9.15 15.04
C LYS A 115 -25.33 9.84 14.15
#